data_AF-A0A8T8WYE2-F1
#
_entry.id   AF-A0A8T8WYE2-F1
#
_cell.length_a   1.000
_cell.length_b   1.000
_cell.length_c   1.000
_cell.angle_alpha   90.00
_cell.angle_beta   90.00
_cell.angle_gamma   90.00
#
_symmetry.space_group_name_H-M   'P 1'
#
loop_
_entity.id
_entity.type
_entity.pdbx_description
1 polymer ?
#
loop_
_entity_poly.entity_id
_entity_poly.type
_entity_poly.pdbx_seq_one_letter_code
_entity_poly.pdbx_strand_id
1 'polypeptide(L)'
;MIPEQTIDRLLAHVRPHIQRHVDQQASSSSQRKPFILALTGLQGSGKTTWTSAIVRSLNEKHHFRTINVSLDDFYLPHEGLVRLRQTNPANALLKMRGQPGTHDTALVREFFDSLTVTPETSPREVCIPEFDKSRFHGEGDRVPRDEWRRVPVSLESPVDVLVLEGWCVGFQPLSEQAIEAKWTAAQAHPPASGPDSESGFPTQTLQNHELASYFTINASLRNYCDMFMGPQHLDFLVHLDTDDLANVYRWRMQQEHALRRVKNQGMTDEEVIAFVKGYMPAYELYLDEVREGIFRGVSEEERLRKGQARVVLGQDRTVLDIVGYS
;
A
#
# COMPACT_ATOMS: atom_id res chain seq x y z
N MET A 1 4.43 18.29 9.63
CA MET A 1 4.61 18.26 8.17
C MET A 1 5.96 17.64 7.87
N ILE A 2 6.11 16.90 6.77
CA ILE A 2 7.40 16.33 6.35
C ILE A 2 8.26 17.48 5.81
N PRO A 3 9.52 17.65 6.26
CA PRO A 3 10.38 18.70 5.74
C PRO A 3 10.59 18.57 4.23
N GLU A 4 10.57 19.70 3.53
CA GLU A 4 10.69 19.73 2.07
C GLU A 4 12.00 19.10 1.57
N GLN A 5 13.11 19.36 2.27
CA GLN A 5 14.41 18.75 1.99
C GLN A 5 14.40 17.22 2.08
N THR A 6 13.54 16.65 2.93
CA THR A 6 13.38 15.19 3.05
C THR A 6 12.72 14.62 1.80
N ILE A 7 11.70 15.31 1.25
CA ILE A 7 11.06 14.91 0.00
C ILE A 7 12.04 15.04 -1.16
N ASP A 8 12.83 16.12 -1.21
CA ASP A 8 13.82 16.32 -2.26
C ASP A 8 14.91 15.24 -2.24
N ARG A 9 15.37 14.83 -1.04
CA ARG A 9 16.30 13.69 -0.87
C ARG A 9 15.71 12.38 -1.36
N LEU A 10 14.45 12.08 -1.04
CA LEU A 10 13.78 10.88 -1.54
C LEU A 10 13.65 10.92 -3.07
N LEU A 11 13.19 12.05 -3.62
CA LEU A 11 12.98 12.21 -5.06
C LEU A 11 14.28 12.21 -5.86
N ALA A 12 15.44 12.46 -5.24
CA ALA A 12 16.73 12.28 -5.90
C ALA A 12 16.94 10.83 -6.37
N HIS A 13 16.36 9.83 -5.68
CA HIS A 13 16.38 8.43 -6.10
C HIS A 13 15.32 8.12 -7.17
N VAL A 14 14.13 8.73 -7.08
CA VAL A 14 12.98 8.38 -7.93
C VAL A 14 13.01 9.10 -9.28
N ARG A 15 13.35 10.40 -9.28
CA ARG A 15 13.23 11.29 -10.45
C ARG A 15 13.99 10.80 -11.69
N PRO A 16 15.22 10.25 -11.60
CA PRO A 16 15.92 9.74 -12.78
C PRO A 16 15.15 8.63 -13.51
N HIS A 17 14.39 7.81 -12.77
CA HIS A 17 13.56 6.75 -13.35
C HIS A 17 12.31 7.32 -14.03
N ILE A 18 11.64 8.28 -13.39
CA ILE A 18 10.49 8.98 -13.97
C ILE A 18 10.88 9.66 -15.28
N GLN A 19 11.97 10.44 -15.28
CA GLN A 19 12.42 11.17 -16.47
C GLN A 19 12.69 10.21 -17.64
N ARG A 20 13.41 9.11 -17.36
CA ARG A 20 13.72 8.10 -18.38
C ARG A 20 12.44 7.49 -18.97
N HIS A 21 11.44 7.20 -18.15
CA HIS A 21 10.15 6.68 -18.61
C HIS A 21 9.42 7.69 -19.50
N VAL A 22 9.33 8.95 -19.07
CA VAL A 22 8.66 10.01 -19.83
C VAL A 22 9.34 10.23 -21.19
N ASP A 23 10.68 10.26 -21.23
CA ASP A 23 11.44 10.42 -22.48
C ASP A 23 11.22 9.25 -23.44
N GLN A 24 11.13 8.02 -22.92
CA GLN A 24 10.81 6.81 -23.70
C GLN A 24 9.39 6.85 -24.26
N GLN A 25 8.41 7.27 -23.45
CA GLN A 25 7.02 7.42 -23.89
C GLN A 25 6.90 8.50 -24.98
N ALA A 26 7.68 9.58 -24.90
CA ALA A 26 7.67 10.67 -25.86
C ALA A 26 8.27 10.30 -27.22
N SER A 27 9.27 9.43 -27.24
CA SER A 27 10.07 9.14 -28.44
C SER A 27 9.53 8.02 -29.32
N SER A 28 8.71 7.12 -28.78
CA SER A 28 8.45 5.84 -29.46
C SER A 28 7.04 5.27 -29.34
N SER A 29 6.11 5.96 -28.66
CA SER A 29 4.84 5.31 -28.27
C SER A 29 3.60 5.92 -28.92
N SER A 30 2.91 5.10 -29.72
CA SER A 30 1.51 5.33 -30.10
C SER A 30 0.57 5.20 -28.90
N GLN A 31 1.03 4.69 -27.76
CA GLN A 31 0.27 4.50 -26.53
C GLN A 31 0.98 5.14 -25.34
N ARG A 32 0.31 5.98 -24.55
CA ARG A 32 0.89 6.55 -23.33
C ARG A 32 0.44 5.77 -22.10
N LYS A 33 1.38 5.41 -21.23
CA LYS A 33 1.12 4.85 -19.90
C LYS A 33 1.91 5.59 -18.81
N PRO A 34 1.33 5.79 -17.61
CA PRO A 34 2.05 6.45 -16.53
C PRO A 34 3.18 5.57 -15.98
N PHE A 35 4.17 6.23 -15.38
CA PHE A 35 5.13 5.60 -14.48
C PHE A 35 4.42 5.25 -13.16
N ILE A 36 4.53 4.00 -12.72
CA ILE A 36 3.89 3.53 -11.49
C ILE A 36 4.87 3.66 -10.31
N LEU A 37 4.70 4.74 -9.55
CA LEU A 37 5.40 4.97 -8.30
C LEU A 37 4.60 4.37 -7.14
N ALA A 38 4.98 3.18 -6.71
CA ALA A 38 4.38 2.56 -5.54
C ALA A 38 4.90 3.21 -4.25
N LEU A 39 4.00 3.43 -3.29
CA LEU A 39 4.34 3.81 -1.93
C LEU A 39 3.72 2.79 -0.97
N THR A 40 4.58 2.05 -0.29
CA THR A 40 4.17 1.11 0.76
C THR A 40 4.55 1.62 2.13
N GLY A 41 3.72 1.33 3.13
CA GLY A 41 4.01 1.78 4.48
C GLY A 41 3.09 1.19 5.53
N LEU A 42 3.68 0.89 6.68
CA LEU A 42 2.97 0.32 7.81
C LEU A 42 1.78 1.20 8.28
N GLN A 43 0.84 0.62 9.03
CA GLN A 43 -0.29 1.40 9.58
C GLN A 43 0.23 2.56 10.45
N GLY A 44 -0.33 3.76 10.26
CA GLY A 44 0.08 4.95 11.02
C GLY A 44 1.40 5.60 10.58
N SER A 45 2.16 5.04 9.62
CA SER A 45 3.46 5.61 9.17
C SER A 45 3.36 6.98 8.49
N GLY A 46 2.15 7.41 8.12
CA GLY A 46 1.90 8.68 7.45
C GLY A 46 1.88 8.60 5.93
N LYS A 47 1.60 7.43 5.33
CA LYS A 47 1.49 7.23 3.87
C LYS A 47 0.79 8.38 3.14
N THR A 48 -0.46 8.71 3.51
CA THR A 48 -1.22 9.80 2.85
C THR A 48 -0.49 11.15 2.90
N THR A 49 0.21 11.44 3.99
CA THR A 49 1.03 12.65 4.15
C THR A 49 2.23 12.63 3.20
N TRP A 50 2.93 11.50 3.10
CA TRP A 50 4.04 11.30 2.16
C TRP A 50 3.57 11.37 0.70
N THR A 51 2.51 10.64 0.35
CA THR A 51 1.88 10.67 -0.98
C THR A 51 1.53 12.10 -1.38
N SER A 52 0.86 12.86 -0.51
CA SER A 52 0.50 14.25 -0.79
C SER A 52 1.72 15.14 -1.02
N ALA A 53 2.79 14.96 -0.23
CA ALA A 53 4.01 15.74 -0.37
C ALA A 53 4.79 15.38 -1.65
N ILE A 54 4.84 14.10 -2.01
CA ILE A 54 5.45 13.59 -3.25
C ILE A 54 4.68 14.11 -4.47
N VAL A 55 3.36 13.94 -4.51
CA VAL A 55 2.51 14.43 -5.61
C VAL A 55 2.64 15.94 -5.78
N ARG A 56 2.65 16.70 -4.68
CA ARG A 56 2.87 18.15 -4.73
C ARG A 56 4.22 18.49 -5.36
N SER A 57 5.30 17.90 -4.85
CA SER A 57 6.66 18.19 -5.35
C SER A 57 6.82 17.81 -6.83
N LEU A 58 6.28 16.66 -7.24
CA LEU A 58 6.33 16.20 -8.64
C LEU A 58 5.58 17.14 -9.58
N ASN A 59 4.39 17.64 -9.20
CA ASN A 59 3.63 18.58 -10.03
C ASN A 59 4.22 20.00 -10.01
N GLU A 60 4.50 20.55 -8.82
CA GLU A 60 4.83 21.97 -8.66
C GLU A 60 6.30 22.28 -8.98
N LYS A 61 7.24 21.40 -8.61
CA LYS A 61 8.68 21.64 -8.80
C LYS A 61 9.26 20.92 -10.01
N HIS A 62 8.77 19.71 -10.29
CA HIS A 62 9.32 18.85 -11.35
C HIS A 62 8.44 18.80 -12.60
N HIS A 63 7.24 19.39 -12.55
CA HIS A 63 6.32 19.50 -13.68
C HIS A 63 5.93 18.15 -14.31
N PHE A 64 5.96 17.07 -13.54
CA PHE A 64 5.37 15.79 -13.95
C PHE A 64 3.90 15.78 -13.57
N ARG A 65 3.02 15.53 -14.55
CA ARG A 65 1.58 15.42 -14.32
C ARG A 65 1.28 14.17 -13.50
N THR A 66 1.14 14.37 -12.20
CA THR A 66 1.11 13.30 -11.21
C THR A 66 -0.25 13.22 -10.53
N ILE A 67 -0.84 12.02 -10.52
CA ILE A 67 -2.03 11.70 -9.73
C ILE A 67 -1.70 10.61 -8.71
N ASN A 68 -2.62 10.35 -7.78
CA ASN A 68 -2.51 9.27 -6.82
C ASN A 68 -3.83 8.51 -6.68
N VAL A 69 -3.71 7.26 -6.24
CA VAL A 69 -4.83 6.42 -5.79
C VAL A 69 -4.39 5.60 -4.58
N SER A 70 -5.30 5.37 -3.62
CA SER A 70 -5.06 4.46 -2.51
C SER A 70 -5.52 3.06 -2.86
N LEU A 71 -4.80 2.03 -2.39
CA LEU A 71 -5.29 0.66 -2.39
C LEU A 71 -6.65 0.56 -1.69
N ASP A 72 -6.84 1.36 -0.63
CA ASP A 72 -8.09 1.39 0.14
C ASP A 72 -9.28 1.91 -0.69
N ASP A 73 -9.06 2.70 -1.75
CA ASP A 73 -10.14 3.18 -2.63
C ASP A 73 -10.75 2.05 -3.46
N PHE A 74 -10.06 0.91 -3.54
CA PHE A 74 -10.50 -0.27 -4.25
C PHE A 74 -11.17 -1.31 -3.35
N TYR A 75 -11.52 -1.01 -2.09
CA TYR A 75 -12.30 -1.97 -1.29
C TYR A 75 -13.57 -2.43 -2.03
N LEU A 76 -13.97 -3.66 -1.77
CA LEU A 76 -15.29 -4.13 -2.14
C LEU A 76 -16.36 -3.17 -1.59
N PRO A 77 -17.47 -2.94 -2.30
CA PRO A 77 -18.60 -2.22 -1.72
C PRO A 77 -19.09 -2.96 -0.46
N HIS A 78 -19.83 -2.27 0.41
CA HIS A 78 -20.27 -2.81 1.70
C HIS A 78 -20.88 -4.20 1.58
N GLU A 79 -21.81 -4.39 0.63
CA GLU A 79 -22.43 -5.69 0.34
C GLU A 79 -21.39 -6.78 0.01
N GLY A 80 -20.36 -6.44 -0.75
CA GLY A 80 -19.26 -7.36 -1.07
C GLY A 80 -18.43 -7.73 0.15
N LEU A 81 -18.14 -6.77 1.04
CA LEU A 81 -17.48 -7.03 2.33
C LEU A 81 -18.35 -7.91 3.23
N VAL A 82 -19.66 -7.67 3.28
CA VAL A 82 -20.61 -8.50 4.04
C VAL A 82 -20.65 -9.93 3.52
N ARG A 83 -20.69 -10.11 2.20
CA ARG A 83 -20.66 -11.43 1.58
C ARG A 83 -19.34 -12.15 1.88
N LEU A 84 -18.21 -11.45 1.77
CA LEU A 84 -16.89 -12.01 2.04
C LEU A 84 -16.76 -12.56 3.46
N ARG A 85 -17.20 -11.81 4.48
CA ARG A 85 -17.18 -12.28 5.88
C ARG A 85 -18.14 -13.45 6.12
N GLN A 86 -19.31 -13.45 5.48
CA GLN A 86 -20.30 -14.53 5.61
C GLN A 86 -19.84 -15.84 4.99
N THR A 87 -19.11 -15.79 3.87
CA THR A 87 -18.56 -16.99 3.22
C THR A 87 -17.26 -17.49 3.86
N ASN A 88 -16.65 -16.70 4.73
CA ASN A 88 -15.40 -17.04 5.43
C ASN A 88 -15.53 -16.90 6.96
N PRO A 89 -16.52 -17.53 7.62
CA PRO A 89 -16.83 -17.27 9.03
C PRO A 89 -15.69 -17.65 9.99
N ALA A 90 -14.87 -18.63 9.61
CA ALA A 90 -13.71 -19.08 10.39
C ALA A 90 -12.46 -18.20 10.22
N ASN A 91 -12.38 -17.38 9.16
CA ASN A 91 -11.19 -16.56 8.89
C ASN A 91 -11.37 -15.16 9.51
N ALA A 92 -10.83 -14.97 10.71
CA ALA A 92 -10.91 -13.69 11.41
C ALA A 92 -10.26 -12.52 10.66
N LEU A 93 -9.27 -12.78 9.79
CA LEU A 93 -8.57 -11.77 9.00
C LEU A 93 -9.46 -11.16 7.89
N LEU A 94 -10.55 -11.83 7.52
CA LEU A 94 -11.52 -11.37 6.51
C LEU A 94 -12.81 -10.78 7.12
N LYS A 95 -12.87 -10.62 8.45
CA LYS A 95 -14.05 -10.04 9.12
C LYS A 95 -14.21 -8.54 8.87
N MET A 96 -13.09 -7.85 8.62
CA MET A 96 -13.03 -6.41 8.39
C MET A 96 -12.32 -6.15 7.06
N ARG A 97 -12.59 -4.99 6.45
CA ARG A 97 -11.79 -4.50 5.32
C ARG A 97 -10.32 -4.33 5.74
N GLY A 98 -9.38 -4.62 4.83
CA GLY A 98 -7.96 -4.39 5.08
C GLY A 98 -7.06 -5.38 4.36
N GLN A 99 -7.28 -6.67 4.65
CA GLN A 99 -6.42 -7.75 4.17
C GLN A 99 -6.57 -8.00 2.67
N PRO A 100 -5.52 -8.51 1.99
CA PRO A 100 -5.68 -9.06 0.64
C PRO A 100 -6.88 -10.00 0.57
N GLY A 101 -7.71 -9.83 -0.46
CA GLY A 101 -9.03 -10.46 -0.61
C GLY A 101 -10.21 -9.52 -0.36
N THR A 102 -9.98 -8.35 0.27
CA THR A 102 -11.04 -7.37 0.58
C THR A 102 -11.22 -6.27 -0.47
N HIS A 103 -10.44 -6.28 -1.56
CA HIS A 103 -10.52 -5.29 -2.66
C HIS A 103 -11.22 -5.86 -3.89
N ASP A 104 -11.91 -5.00 -4.62
CA ASP A 104 -12.58 -5.27 -5.88
C ASP A 104 -11.56 -5.28 -7.03
N THR A 105 -11.07 -6.47 -7.35
CA THR A 105 -10.04 -6.68 -8.37
C THR A 105 -10.53 -6.34 -9.78
N ALA A 106 -11.84 -6.41 -10.05
CA ALA A 106 -12.41 -6.01 -11.33
C ALA A 106 -12.30 -4.48 -11.49
N LEU A 107 -12.63 -3.72 -10.45
CA LEU A 107 -12.46 -2.27 -10.43
C LEU A 107 -10.98 -1.86 -10.54
N VAL A 108 -10.07 -2.57 -9.87
CA VAL A 108 -8.63 -2.32 -10.00
C VAL A 108 -8.20 -2.44 -11.46
N ARG A 109 -8.58 -3.54 -12.14
CA ARG A 109 -8.26 -3.74 -13.55
C ARG A 109 -8.84 -2.63 -14.43
N GLU A 110 -10.12 -2.31 -14.25
CA GLU A 110 -10.79 -1.20 -14.97
C GLU A 110 -10.01 0.12 -14.82
N PHE A 111 -9.58 0.44 -13.61
CA PHE A 111 -8.81 1.65 -13.34
C PHE A 111 -7.44 1.65 -14.02
N PHE A 112 -6.64 0.59 -13.88
CA PHE A 112 -5.31 0.54 -14.48
C PHE A 112 -5.36 0.53 -16.01
N ASP A 113 -6.31 -0.20 -16.60
CA ASP A 113 -6.57 -0.17 -18.05
C ASP A 113 -6.97 1.23 -18.50
N SER A 114 -7.65 2.00 -17.62
CA SER A 114 -8.08 3.36 -17.95
C SER A 114 -6.95 4.38 -18.07
N LEU A 115 -5.80 4.11 -17.46
CA LEU A 115 -4.64 5.00 -17.49
C LEU A 115 -3.87 4.94 -18.81
N THR A 116 -4.09 3.87 -19.58
CA THR A 116 -3.54 3.74 -20.91
C THR A 116 -4.31 4.65 -21.88
N VAL A 117 -3.57 5.52 -22.57
CA VAL A 117 -4.13 6.43 -23.58
C VAL A 117 -3.60 6.04 -24.96
N THR A 118 -4.50 5.86 -25.91
CA THR A 118 -4.23 5.53 -27.31
C THR A 118 -4.93 6.55 -28.23
N PRO A 119 -4.67 6.59 -29.55
CA PRO A 119 -5.37 7.48 -30.47
C PRO A 119 -6.88 7.24 -30.47
N GLU A 120 -7.33 6.00 -30.28
CA GLU A 120 -8.74 5.61 -30.29
C GLU A 120 -9.48 6.00 -29.01
N THR A 121 -8.73 6.15 -27.90
CA THR A 121 -9.29 6.45 -26.58
C THR A 121 -9.03 7.89 -26.15
N SER A 122 -8.34 8.69 -26.98
CA SER A 122 -7.99 10.08 -26.70
C SER A 122 -8.93 11.07 -27.41
N PRO A 123 -9.44 12.13 -26.74
CA PRO A 123 -9.36 12.41 -25.30
C PRO A 123 -10.43 11.64 -24.50
N ARG A 124 -10.18 11.45 -23.20
CA ARG A 124 -11.11 10.79 -22.27
C ARG A 124 -10.93 11.30 -20.84
N GLU A 125 -11.77 10.83 -19.93
CA GLU A 125 -11.59 11.01 -18.49
C GLU A 125 -11.21 9.68 -17.83
N VAL A 126 -10.26 9.75 -16.90
CA VAL A 126 -9.98 8.70 -15.92
C VAL A 126 -10.77 9.04 -14.66
N CYS A 127 -11.61 8.11 -14.20
CA CYS A 127 -12.33 8.25 -12.94
C CYS A 127 -11.52 7.57 -11.84
N ILE A 128 -11.22 8.30 -10.76
CA ILE A 128 -10.42 7.80 -9.63
C ILE A 128 -11.40 7.28 -8.57
N PRO A 129 -11.40 5.97 -8.25
CA PRO A 129 -12.27 5.41 -7.23
C PRO A 129 -12.09 6.08 -5.89
N GLU A 130 -13.15 6.04 -5.07
CA GLU A 130 -13.13 6.54 -3.71
C GLU A 130 -13.95 5.63 -2.79
N PHE A 131 -13.44 5.43 -1.58
CA PHE A 131 -14.09 4.63 -0.55
C PHE A 131 -14.26 5.42 0.75
N ASP A 132 -15.51 5.57 1.20
CA ASP A 132 -15.82 6.26 2.46
C ASP A 132 -15.85 5.26 3.62
N LYS A 133 -14.79 5.30 4.42
CA LYS A 133 -14.59 4.46 5.61
C LYS A 133 -15.59 4.74 6.74
N SER A 134 -16.33 5.84 6.70
CA SER A 134 -17.27 6.25 7.74
C SER A 134 -18.69 5.69 7.57
N ARG A 135 -19.07 5.30 6.33
CA ARG A 135 -20.38 4.72 6.03
C ARG A 135 -20.58 3.40 6.79
N PHE A 136 -21.84 3.01 6.98
CA PHE A 136 -22.22 1.77 7.68
C PHE A 136 -21.53 1.60 9.05
N HIS A 137 -21.63 2.61 9.92
CA HIS A 137 -21.04 2.61 11.26
C HIS A 137 -19.53 2.33 11.27
N GLY A 138 -18.82 2.81 10.26
CA GLY A 138 -17.37 2.61 10.14
C GLY A 138 -16.96 1.31 9.45
N GLU A 139 -17.90 0.47 8.99
CA GLU A 139 -17.59 -0.67 8.11
C GLU A 139 -17.13 -0.20 6.72
N GLY A 140 -17.66 0.95 6.29
CA GLY A 140 -17.31 1.65 5.06
C GLY A 140 -18.08 1.18 3.83
N ASP A 141 -18.13 2.03 2.81
CA ASP A 141 -18.71 1.69 1.51
C ASP A 141 -18.09 2.54 0.38
N ARG A 142 -18.21 2.04 -0.84
CA ARG A 142 -17.78 2.74 -2.04
C ARG A 142 -18.59 4.03 -2.21
N VAL A 143 -17.91 5.10 -2.59
CA VAL A 143 -18.56 6.36 -2.98
C VAL A 143 -19.22 6.18 -4.36
N PRO A 144 -20.41 6.74 -4.62
CA PRO A 144 -21.04 6.68 -5.95
C PRO A 144 -20.11 7.14 -7.08
N ARG A 145 -20.15 6.44 -8.23
CA ARG A 145 -19.21 6.66 -9.36
C ARG A 145 -19.29 8.07 -9.96
N ASP A 146 -20.44 8.72 -9.87
CA ASP A 146 -20.67 10.08 -10.36
C ASP A 146 -20.00 11.15 -9.48
N GLU A 147 -19.71 10.84 -8.21
CA GLU A 147 -18.98 11.71 -7.28
C GLU A 147 -17.45 11.53 -7.37
N TRP A 148 -16.96 10.53 -8.11
CA TRP A 148 -15.53 10.27 -8.25
C TRP A 148 -14.80 11.42 -8.95
N ARG A 149 -13.58 11.70 -8.47
CA ARG A 149 -12.69 12.66 -9.13
C ARG A 149 -12.39 12.20 -10.57
N ARG A 150 -12.62 13.09 -11.53
CA ARG A 150 -12.34 12.89 -12.95
C ARG A 150 -11.07 13.62 -13.35
N VAL A 151 -10.21 12.93 -14.09
CA VAL A 151 -8.95 13.47 -14.60
C VAL A 151 -8.97 13.38 -16.13
N PRO A 152 -9.04 14.51 -16.85
CA PRO A 152 -8.99 14.49 -18.31
C PRO A 152 -7.62 14.02 -18.78
N VAL A 153 -7.55 13.14 -19.79
CA VAL A 153 -6.29 12.64 -20.33
C VAL A 153 -6.37 12.61 -21.86
N SER A 154 -5.23 12.88 -22.50
CA SER A 154 -5.06 12.77 -23.95
C SER A 154 -3.64 12.30 -24.29
N LEU A 155 -3.36 12.04 -25.57
CA LEU A 155 -2.00 11.73 -26.02
C LEU A 155 -1.01 12.88 -25.78
N GLU A 156 -1.49 14.13 -25.85
CA GLU A 156 -0.72 15.36 -25.62
C GLU A 156 -0.61 15.71 -24.13
N SER A 157 -1.56 15.26 -23.31
CA SER A 157 -1.57 15.46 -21.86
C SER A 157 -1.93 14.17 -21.11
N PRO A 158 -1.05 13.15 -21.14
CA PRO A 158 -1.26 11.92 -20.40
C PRO A 158 -1.04 12.15 -18.89
N VAL A 159 -1.25 11.12 -18.08
CA VAL A 159 -0.68 11.09 -16.72
C VAL A 159 0.76 10.62 -16.86
N ASP A 160 1.71 11.39 -16.33
CA ASP A 160 3.13 11.02 -16.35
C ASP A 160 3.45 10.02 -15.23
N VAL A 161 2.88 10.25 -14.03
CA VAL A 161 3.14 9.44 -12.84
C VAL A 161 1.83 9.12 -12.13
N LEU A 162 1.60 7.84 -11.83
CA LEU A 162 0.62 7.39 -10.86
C LEU A 162 1.33 7.01 -9.57
N VAL A 163 0.97 7.68 -8.46
CA VAL A 163 1.34 7.21 -7.12
C VAL A 163 0.30 6.22 -6.61
N LEU A 164 0.64 4.93 -6.59
CA LEU A 164 -0.17 3.89 -5.97
C LEU A 164 0.28 3.72 -4.53
N GLU A 165 -0.53 4.11 -3.55
CA GLU A 165 -0.17 3.95 -2.13
C GLU A 165 -1.01 2.87 -1.45
N GLY A 166 -0.42 2.14 -0.51
CA GLY A 166 -1.17 1.21 0.34
C GLY A 166 -0.29 0.49 1.35
N TRP A 167 -0.90 -0.12 2.36
CA TRP A 167 -0.15 -0.70 3.47
C TRP A 167 0.55 -2.03 3.13
N CYS A 168 0.07 -2.74 2.11
CA CYS A 168 0.63 -3.99 1.61
C CYS A 168 1.04 -3.92 0.14
N VAL A 169 1.11 -2.72 -0.46
CA VAL A 169 1.61 -2.56 -1.83
C VAL A 169 3.07 -3.05 -1.87
N GLY A 170 3.42 -3.83 -2.88
CA GLY A 170 4.76 -4.42 -3.00
C GLY A 170 5.01 -5.64 -2.10
N PHE A 171 4.10 -6.05 -1.22
CA PHE A 171 4.24 -7.33 -0.51
C PHE A 171 4.26 -8.47 -1.53
N GLN A 172 5.14 -9.46 -1.34
CA GLN A 172 5.26 -10.61 -2.23
C GLN A 172 4.68 -11.86 -1.56
N PRO A 173 3.91 -12.68 -2.29
CA PRO A 173 3.38 -13.93 -1.74
C PRO A 173 4.51 -14.92 -1.47
N LEU A 174 4.38 -15.69 -0.40
CA LEU A 174 5.33 -16.75 -0.06
C LEU A 174 4.87 -18.11 -0.62
N SER A 175 5.78 -19.08 -0.64
CA SER A 175 5.40 -20.48 -0.82
C SER A 175 4.61 -20.99 0.39
N GLU A 176 3.75 -21.99 0.19
CA GLU A 176 2.98 -22.58 1.30
C GLU A 176 3.91 -23.18 2.37
N GLN A 177 5.03 -23.80 1.96
CA GLN A 177 6.02 -24.33 2.89
C GLN A 177 6.66 -23.24 3.76
N ALA A 178 6.95 -22.07 3.20
CA ALA A 178 7.53 -20.95 3.96
C ALA A 178 6.54 -20.39 4.98
N ILE A 179 5.25 -20.31 4.64
CA ILE A 179 4.19 -19.90 5.57
C ILE A 179 4.03 -20.93 6.68
N GLU A 180 3.95 -22.22 6.34
CA GLU A 180 3.82 -23.31 7.30
C GLU A 180 5.01 -23.36 8.27
N ALA A 181 6.23 -23.14 7.77
CA ALA A 181 7.43 -23.08 8.59
C ALA A 181 7.39 -21.91 9.59
N LYS A 182 7.06 -20.68 9.13
CA LYS A 182 6.92 -19.51 10.01
C LYS A 182 5.80 -19.70 11.05
N TRP A 183 4.66 -20.25 10.63
CA TRP A 183 3.54 -20.54 11.52
C TRP A 183 3.88 -21.60 12.56
N THR A 184 4.49 -22.71 12.16
CA THR A 184 4.91 -23.78 13.09
C THR A 184 5.93 -23.27 14.11
N ALA A 185 6.88 -22.43 13.68
CA ALA A 185 7.85 -21.81 14.57
C ALA A 185 7.16 -20.91 15.62
N ALA A 186 6.16 -20.12 15.22
CA ALA A 186 5.37 -19.27 16.11
C ALA A 186 4.52 -20.10 17.10
N GLN A 187 3.97 -21.25 16.67
CA GLN A 187 3.23 -22.17 17.54
C GLN A 187 4.14 -22.82 18.59
N ALA A 188 5.38 -23.14 18.24
CA ALA A 188 6.34 -23.79 19.15
C ALA A 188 6.91 -22.82 20.20
N HIS A 189 6.99 -21.52 19.86
CA HIS A 189 7.51 -20.47 20.73
C HIS A 189 6.46 -19.38 20.90
N PRO A 190 5.30 -19.67 21.52
CA PRO A 190 4.31 -18.65 21.76
C PRO A 190 4.95 -17.58 22.66
N PRO A 191 4.68 -16.30 22.41
CA PRO A 191 5.20 -15.26 23.28
C PRO A 191 4.77 -15.51 24.72
N ALA A 192 5.69 -15.25 25.66
CA ALA A 192 5.38 -15.30 27.08
C ALA A 192 4.20 -14.37 27.34
N SER A 193 3.12 -14.90 27.91
CA SER A 193 1.85 -14.18 28.12
C SER A 193 2.07 -12.76 28.67
N GLY A 194 1.80 -11.77 27.83
CA GLY A 194 2.15 -10.36 28.07
C GLY A 194 2.58 -9.70 26.76
N PRO A 195 2.84 -8.39 26.75
CA PRO A 195 3.45 -7.76 25.59
C PRO A 195 4.85 -8.32 25.30
N ASP A 196 5.08 -8.70 24.05
CA ASP A 196 6.36 -9.18 23.57
C ASP A 196 7.39 -8.05 23.69
N SER A 197 8.44 -8.23 24.50
CA SER A 197 9.58 -7.30 24.69
C SER A 197 9.36 -6.06 25.57
N GLU A 198 10.47 -5.35 25.85
CA GLU A 198 10.56 -4.03 26.50
C GLU A 198 9.55 -2.99 25.95
N SER A 199 9.06 -3.18 24.72
CA SER A 199 8.20 -2.24 24.00
C SER A 199 6.73 -2.21 24.44
N GLY A 200 6.21 -3.27 25.07
CA GLY A 200 4.83 -3.28 25.54
C GLY A 200 3.75 -3.62 24.49
N PHE A 201 4.10 -4.10 23.28
CA PHE A 201 3.13 -4.39 22.21
C PHE A 201 3.31 -5.77 21.55
N PRO A 202 2.21 -6.48 21.17
CA PRO A 202 2.29 -7.81 20.58
C PRO A 202 2.68 -7.74 19.09
N THR A 203 3.92 -8.06 18.76
CA THR A 203 4.42 -8.09 17.37
C THR A 203 4.58 -9.51 16.84
N GLN A 204 4.46 -10.52 17.69
CA GLN A 204 4.41 -11.93 17.30
C GLN A 204 2.97 -12.43 17.39
N THR A 205 2.30 -12.56 16.25
CA THR A 205 0.85 -12.77 16.19
C THR A 205 0.43 -13.90 15.25
N LEU A 206 1.35 -14.59 14.57
CA LEU A 206 1.03 -15.69 13.67
C LEU A 206 0.24 -16.84 14.33
N GLN A 207 0.48 -17.10 15.61
CA GLN A 207 -0.23 -18.10 16.41
C GLN A 207 -1.72 -17.76 16.64
N ASN A 208 -2.15 -16.53 16.38
CA ASN A 208 -3.51 -16.08 16.65
C ASN A 208 -4.54 -16.53 15.58
N HIS A 209 -4.10 -17.10 14.47
CA HIS A 209 -4.97 -17.55 13.39
C HIS A 209 -4.56 -18.92 12.85
N GLU A 210 -5.56 -19.65 12.35
CA GLU A 210 -5.38 -20.94 11.68
C GLU A 210 -4.52 -20.81 10.42
N LEU A 211 -3.67 -21.81 10.17
CA LEU A 211 -2.78 -21.85 8.99
C LEU A 211 -3.54 -21.62 7.67
N ALA A 212 -4.74 -22.19 7.54
CA ALA A 212 -5.59 -22.05 6.35
C ALA A 212 -6.00 -20.58 6.08
N SER A 213 -6.09 -19.75 7.13
CA SER A 213 -6.36 -18.32 6.98
C SER A 213 -5.20 -17.63 6.24
N TYR A 214 -3.96 -17.96 6.57
CA TYR A 214 -2.78 -17.40 5.91
C TYR A 214 -2.66 -17.85 4.45
N PHE A 215 -2.99 -19.11 4.14
CA PHE A 215 -3.05 -19.54 2.74
C PHE A 215 -4.09 -18.76 1.94
N THR A 216 -5.25 -18.47 2.52
CA THR A 216 -6.29 -17.66 1.87
C THR A 216 -5.81 -16.22 1.59
N ILE A 217 -5.20 -15.58 2.58
CA ILE A 217 -4.65 -14.22 2.42
C ILE A 217 -3.50 -14.21 1.41
N ASN A 218 -2.60 -15.19 1.48
CA ASN A 218 -1.46 -15.30 0.56
C ASN A 218 -1.88 -15.57 -0.89
N ALA A 219 -2.92 -16.37 -1.12
CA ALA A 219 -3.48 -16.58 -2.44
C ALA A 219 -4.10 -15.30 -3.01
N SER A 220 -4.79 -14.53 -2.16
CA SER A 220 -5.33 -13.22 -2.54
C SER A 220 -4.22 -12.20 -2.83
N LEU A 221 -3.14 -12.22 -2.04
CA LEU A 221 -1.95 -11.42 -2.28
C LEU A 221 -1.29 -11.75 -3.61
N ARG A 222 -1.15 -13.04 -3.94
CA ARG A 222 -0.65 -13.49 -5.24
C ARG A 222 -1.48 -12.94 -6.38
N ASN A 223 -2.81 -13.02 -6.29
CA ASN A 223 -3.71 -12.44 -7.28
C ASN A 223 -3.50 -10.92 -7.44
N TYR A 224 -3.24 -10.17 -6.35
CA TYR A 224 -2.93 -8.74 -6.47
C TYR A 224 -1.60 -8.50 -7.19
N CYS A 225 -0.57 -9.29 -6.86
CA CYS A 225 0.73 -9.20 -7.51
C CYS A 225 0.64 -9.50 -9.01
N ASP A 226 -0.09 -10.55 -9.39
CA ASP A 226 -0.30 -10.92 -10.79
C ASP A 226 -1.04 -9.82 -11.57
N MET A 227 -1.93 -9.08 -10.91
CA MET A 227 -2.80 -8.11 -11.55
C MET A 227 -2.24 -6.69 -11.65
N PHE A 228 -1.66 -6.13 -10.58
CA PHE A 228 -1.35 -4.70 -10.56
C PHE A 228 -0.22 -4.24 -9.62
N MET A 229 0.18 -5.03 -8.62
CA MET A 229 1.19 -4.59 -7.63
C MET A 229 2.44 -5.47 -7.54
N GLY A 230 2.55 -6.45 -8.43
CA GLY A 230 3.77 -7.25 -8.56
C GLY A 230 4.91 -6.45 -9.21
N PRO A 231 6.16 -6.93 -9.10
CA PRO A 231 7.34 -6.25 -9.65
C PRO A 231 7.24 -5.93 -11.14
N GLN A 232 6.49 -6.72 -11.91
CA GLN A 232 6.22 -6.51 -13.33
C GLN A 232 5.35 -5.27 -13.64
N HIS A 233 4.53 -4.84 -12.68
CA HIS A 233 3.59 -3.72 -12.84
C HIS A 233 4.09 -2.41 -12.23
N LEU A 234 5.06 -2.49 -11.31
CA LEU A 234 5.61 -1.34 -10.60
C LEU A 234 6.92 -0.88 -11.21
N ASP A 235 7.14 0.43 -11.31
CA ASP A 235 8.39 0.99 -11.83
C ASP A 235 9.32 1.44 -10.71
N PHE A 236 8.78 1.92 -9.59
CA PHE A 236 9.59 2.25 -8.41
C PHE A 236 8.80 2.02 -7.13
N LEU A 237 9.46 1.54 -6.07
CA LEU A 237 8.85 1.38 -4.75
C LEU A 237 9.48 2.30 -3.71
N VAL A 238 8.68 3.14 -3.07
CA VAL A 238 9.03 3.83 -1.83
C VAL A 238 8.47 3.04 -0.65
N HIS A 239 9.34 2.56 0.23
CA HIS A 239 8.98 1.79 1.42
C HIS A 239 9.17 2.63 2.68
N LEU A 240 8.06 3.04 3.30
CA LEU A 240 8.05 3.68 4.62
C LEU A 240 8.09 2.59 5.70
N ASP A 241 9.28 2.31 6.19
CA ASP A 241 9.56 1.26 7.18
C ASP A 241 9.90 1.87 8.54
N THR A 242 10.18 1.02 9.51
CA THR A 242 10.58 1.38 10.86
C THR A 242 11.72 0.49 11.37
N ASP A 243 12.44 1.01 12.36
CA ASP A 243 13.45 0.29 13.13
C ASP A 243 12.82 -0.63 14.20
N ASP A 244 11.63 -0.31 14.68
CA ASP A 244 10.87 -1.10 15.66
C ASP A 244 9.40 -1.26 15.22
N LEU A 245 8.96 -2.49 14.95
CA LEU A 245 7.61 -2.78 14.49
C LEU A 245 6.53 -2.37 15.52
N ALA A 246 6.88 -2.26 16.81
CA ALA A 246 5.98 -1.75 17.84
C ALA A 246 5.57 -0.28 17.59
N ASN A 247 6.34 0.46 16.79
CA ASN A 247 5.97 1.81 16.36
C ASN A 247 4.63 1.87 15.62
N VAL A 248 4.20 0.80 14.95
CA VAL A 248 2.88 0.75 14.29
C VAL A 248 1.75 0.95 15.29
N TYR A 249 1.84 0.34 16.48
CA TYR A 249 0.88 0.55 17.56
C TYR A 249 0.93 2.00 18.05
N ARG A 250 2.13 2.49 18.37
CA ARG A 250 2.33 3.87 18.87
C ARG A 250 1.77 4.89 17.87
N TRP A 251 2.05 4.71 16.59
CA TRP A 251 1.59 5.60 15.54
C TRP A 251 0.07 5.55 15.36
N ARG A 252 -0.53 4.36 15.43
CA ARG A 252 -1.99 4.22 15.30
C ARG A 252 -2.71 4.81 16.52
N MET A 253 -2.18 4.63 17.73
CA MET A 253 -2.70 5.26 18.95
C MET A 253 -2.67 6.77 18.86
N GLN A 254 -1.53 7.36 18.48
CA GLN A 254 -1.42 8.81 18.30
C GLN A 254 -2.43 9.35 17.27
N GLN A 255 -2.67 8.60 16.17
CA GLN A 255 -3.65 8.97 15.16
C GLN A 255 -5.09 8.95 15.72
N GLU A 256 -5.48 7.91 16.44
CA GLU A 256 -6.81 7.80 17.05
C GLU A 256 -7.01 8.83 18.18
N HIS A 257 -5.99 9.09 19.00
CA HIS A 257 -6.03 10.15 20.01
C HIS A 257 -6.24 11.53 19.38
N ALA A 258 -5.54 11.82 18.27
CA ALA A 258 -5.74 13.06 17.52
C ALA A 258 -7.16 13.15 16.94
N LEU A 259 -7.69 12.05 16.40
CA LEU A 259 -9.06 11.99 15.86
C LEU A 259 -10.11 12.24 16.95
N ARG A 260 -9.96 11.59 18.11
CA ARG A 260 -10.85 11.76 19.27
C ARG A 260 -10.89 13.19 19.78
N ARG A 261 -9.74 13.86 19.85
CA ARG A 261 -9.66 15.28 20.24
C ARG A 261 -10.45 16.20 19.30
N VAL A 262 -10.55 15.85 18.02
CA VAL A 262 -11.20 16.69 17.00
C VAL A 262 -12.67 16.33 16.80
N LYS A 263 -13.02 15.04 16.80
CA LYS A 263 -14.36 14.54 16.42
C LYS A 263 -15.15 13.89 17.57
N ASN A 264 -14.57 13.78 18.76
CA ASN A 264 -15.12 13.07 19.92
C ASN A 264 -15.61 11.63 19.60
N GLN A 265 -14.95 10.99 18.62
CA GLN A 265 -15.20 9.65 18.12
C GLN A 265 -13.84 8.99 17.81
N GLY A 266 -13.74 7.67 17.95
CA GLY A 266 -12.53 6.89 17.62
C GLY A 266 -12.31 5.70 18.55
N MET A 267 -11.40 4.82 18.19
CA MET A 267 -11.13 3.54 18.88
C MET A 267 -10.41 3.72 20.22
N THR A 268 -10.75 2.91 21.24
CA THR A 268 -9.98 2.84 22.50
C THR A 268 -8.59 2.30 22.26
N ASP A 269 -7.71 2.42 23.25
CA ASP A 269 -6.34 1.92 23.11
C ASP A 269 -6.34 0.40 22.92
N GLU A 270 -7.26 -0.31 23.57
CA GLU A 270 -7.51 -1.74 23.40
C GLU A 270 -8.05 -2.08 22.00
N GLU A 271 -9.00 -1.28 21.50
CA GLU A 271 -9.53 -1.43 20.14
C GLU A 271 -8.45 -1.14 19.08
N VAL A 272 -7.57 -0.16 19.33
CA VAL A 272 -6.40 0.11 18.47
C VAL A 272 -5.46 -1.08 18.46
N ILE A 273 -5.16 -1.67 19.61
CA ILE A 273 -4.32 -2.87 19.69
C ILE A 273 -4.98 -4.00 18.90
N ALA A 274 -6.27 -4.27 19.10
CA ALA A 274 -6.99 -5.30 18.37
C ALA A 274 -6.99 -5.04 16.85
N PHE A 275 -7.17 -3.78 16.43
CA PHE A 275 -7.11 -3.36 15.04
C PHE A 275 -5.72 -3.65 14.43
N VAL A 276 -4.65 -3.18 15.08
CA VAL A 276 -3.28 -3.35 14.57
C VAL A 276 -2.87 -4.83 14.55
N LYS A 277 -3.29 -5.63 15.55
CA LYS A 277 -3.09 -7.09 15.55
C LYS A 277 -3.69 -7.76 14.31
N GLY A 278 -4.73 -7.19 13.72
CA GLY A 278 -5.30 -7.69 12.46
C GLY A 278 -4.34 -7.58 11.27
N TYR A 279 -3.35 -6.68 11.30
CA TYR A 279 -2.35 -6.46 10.24
C TYR A 279 -0.99 -7.09 10.54
N MET A 280 -0.65 -7.29 11.81
CA MET A 280 0.65 -7.81 12.26
C MET A 280 1.07 -9.12 11.58
N PRO A 281 0.18 -10.12 11.37
CA PRO A 281 0.59 -11.36 10.71
C PRO A 281 1.14 -11.13 9.30
N ALA A 282 0.60 -10.14 8.58
CA ALA A 282 1.10 -9.80 7.25
C ALA A 282 2.50 -9.15 7.32
N TYR A 283 2.79 -8.37 8.37
CA TYR A 283 4.13 -7.83 8.58
C TYR A 283 5.14 -8.94 8.91
N GLU A 284 4.77 -9.89 9.75
CA GLU A 284 5.61 -11.05 10.11
C GLU A 284 5.91 -11.96 8.92
N LEU A 285 4.94 -12.11 8.00
CA LEU A 285 5.10 -12.94 6.80
C LEU A 285 5.89 -12.21 5.71
N TYR A 286 5.51 -10.98 5.36
CA TYR A 286 5.87 -10.40 4.05
C TYR A 286 6.84 -9.23 4.10
N LEU A 287 7.06 -8.61 5.27
CA LEU A 287 7.82 -7.35 5.35
C LEU A 287 9.30 -7.55 4.99
N ASP A 288 9.87 -8.72 5.30
CA ASP A 288 11.27 -9.03 5.00
C ASP A 288 11.54 -9.02 3.48
N GLU A 289 10.65 -9.59 2.67
CA GLU A 289 10.75 -9.55 1.20
C GLU A 289 10.80 -8.11 0.67
N VAL A 290 10.00 -7.21 1.26
CA VAL A 290 10.01 -5.79 0.88
C VAL A 290 11.30 -5.11 1.30
N ARG A 291 11.82 -5.41 2.50
CA ARG A 291 13.10 -4.87 3.00
C ARG A 291 14.27 -5.34 2.17
N GLU A 292 14.20 -6.56 1.69
CA GLU A 292 15.18 -7.15 0.81
C GLU A 292 15.14 -6.50 -0.58
N GLY A 293 13.96 -6.27 -1.13
CA GLY A 293 13.76 -5.54 -2.36
C GLY A 293 12.99 -6.36 -3.38
N ILE A 294 11.87 -5.83 -3.82
CA ILE A 294 10.86 -6.60 -4.57
C ILE A 294 11.27 -6.88 -6.02
N PHE A 295 12.28 -6.16 -6.53
CA PHE A 295 12.76 -6.26 -7.91
C PHE A 295 13.94 -7.22 -8.09
N ARG A 296 14.35 -7.96 -7.05
CA ARG A 296 15.49 -8.89 -7.13
C ARG A 296 15.29 -10.03 -8.14
N GLY A 297 14.04 -10.45 -8.36
CA GLY A 297 13.67 -11.56 -9.24
C GLY A 297 13.35 -11.18 -10.69
N VAL A 298 13.35 -9.89 -11.05
CA VAL A 298 13.11 -9.48 -12.44
C VAL A 298 14.36 -9.63 -13.30
N SER A 299 14.21 -9.58 -14.63
CA SER A 299 15.35 -9.63 -15.55
C SER A 299 16.33 -8.48 -15.31
N GLU A 300 17.60 -8.64 -15.68
CA GLU A 300 18.60 -7.56 -15.53
C GLU A 300 18.20 -6.29 -16.30
N GLU A 301 17.60 -6.45 -17.48
CA GLU A 301 17.11 -5.33 -18.29
C GLU A 301 16.00 -4.55 -17.58
N GLU A 302 15.05 -5.26 -16.95
CA GLU A 302 14.00 -4.62 -16.16
C GLU A 302 14.55 -3.96 -14.90
N ARG A 303 15.52 -4.61 -14.24
CA ARG A 303 16.13 -4.07 -13.01
C ARG A 303 16.78 -2.71 -13.26
N LEU A 304 17.40 -2.49 -14.43
CA LEU A 304 17.98 -1.18 -14.81
C LEU A 304 16.95 -0.05 -14.92
N ARG A 305 15.67 -0.38 -15.14
CA ARG A 305 14.58 0.61 -15.27
C ARG A 305 13.83 0.79 -13.96
N LYS A 306 13.89 -0.20 -13.07
CA LYS A 306 13.18 -0.22 -11.79
C LYS A 306 14.06 0.30 -10.66
N GLY A 307 13.47 0.63 -9.52
CA GLY A 307 14.23 1.07 -8.35
C GLY A 307 13.43 1.04 -7.06
N GLN A 308 14.12 1.04 -5.92
CA GLN A 308 13.46 1.05 -4.62
C GLN A 308 14.16 2.03 -3.68
N ALA A 309 13.41 2.70 -2.82
CA ALA A 309 13.95 3.50 -1.73
C ALA A 309 13.22 3.16 -0.43
N ARG A 310 13.96 2.96 0.65
CA ARG A 310 13.43 2.72 2.00
C ARG A 310 13.67 3.96 2.86
N VAL A 311 12.60 4.47 3.45
CA VAL A 311 12.64 5.54 4.44
C VAL A 311 12.41 4.90 5.79
N VAL A 312 13.41 4.95 6.68
CA VAL A 312 13.33 4.39 8.02
C VAL A 312 12.80 5.46 8.97
N LEU A 313 11.64 5.19 9.57
CA LEU A 313 10.96 6.08 10.49
C LEU A 313 11.14 5.61 11.95
N GLY A 314 11.52 6.54 12.82
CA GLY A 314 11.57 6.32 14.26
C GLY A 314 10.21 6.46 14.93
N GLN A 315 10.17 6.28 16.25
CA GLN A 315 8.94 6.31 17.06
C GLN A 315 8.06 7.55 16.85
N ASP A 316 8.64 8.73 16.63
CA ASP A 316 7.89 9.98 16.40
C ASP A 316 7.64 10.28 14.91
N ARG A 317 7.83 9.28 14.04
CA ARG A 317 7.82 9.41 12.56
C ARG A 317 8.88 10.37 12.02
N THR A 318 9.92 10.64 12.80
CA THR A 318 11.13 11.31 12.31
C THR A 318 11.84 10.39 11.33
N VAL A 319 12.37 10.96 10.24
CA VAL A 319 13.16 10.20 9.28
C VAL A 319 14.54 9.98 9.87
N LEU A 320 14.85 8.72 10.17
CA LEU A 320 16.16 8.28 10.64
C LEU A 320 17.12 8.10 9.47
N ASP A 321 16.63 7.50 8.37
CA ASP A 321 17.43 7.25 7.18
C ASP A 321 16.60 7.17 5.89
N ILE A 322 17.26 7.36 4.74
CA ILE A 322 16.73 7.12 3.40
C ILE A 322 17.78 6.34 2.61
N VAL A 323 17.46 5.08 2.28
CA VAL A 323 18.35 4.17 1.56
C VAL A 323 17.77 3.87 0.18
N GLY A 324 18.54 4.12 -0.88
CA GLY A 324 18.20 3.71 -2.24
C GLY A 324 18.80 2.35 -2.58
N TYR A 325 18.03 1.53 -3.30
CA TYR A 325 18.45 0.27 -3.90
C TYR A 325 18.31 0.39 -5.42
N SER A 326 19.38 -0.03 -6.12
CA SER A 326 19.44 -0.12 -7.58
C SER A 326 19.20 -1.55 -8.04
#